data_AF-A0A0U5PG50-F1
#
_entry.id   AF-A0A0U5PG50-F1
#
_cell.length_a   1.000
_cell.length_b   1.000
_cell.length_c   1.000
_cell.angle_alpha   90.00
_cell.angle_beta   90.00
_cell.angle_gamma   90.00
#
_symmetry.space_group_name_H-M   'P 1'
#
loop_
_entity.id
_entity.type
_entity.pdbx_description
1 polymer ?
#
loop_
_entity_poly.entity_id
_entity_poly.type
_entity_poly.pdbx_seq_one_letter_code
_entity_poly.pdbx_strand_id
1 'polypeptide(L)'
;MTDRKGKDSKGRKFLGECLKKLYQDIAGKIPVVDKKRLIVMNIPYVIVFYLVDKLAWLYRHCFAESLIERLGVLLLNFGVAFKNPFPSFYLDDFLIGLIGAGLIKMAVYFKGKNAKKFRQGEEYGSARWGTPKDIAPFIDPVFENNILLTQTERLTMNSRPKLPKYARNKNVIVIGGSGSGKTRFYVKPNLMQMTPNVSYVVTDPKGTILVECGTMLRRGTPKMKDGKPVRDKNGRIIYEPYRIKVLNTINFKKSMHYNPFRYIRSEKDILKLVTTIIANTKGEGDKSSEDFWVKAERLLYCALIGYIYYEAPEEEQNFSTLLEFINASEAREDDEEFKNAVDELFEELEAQEPEHFAVRQYKKYKLAAGKTAKSILISCGARLAPFDIAELRELTSYDEMELDMLGDQRTAMFVIISDTDDTFNFIVAIMYTQLFNLLCDRADDVHGGRLPYHVRLLLDEFANSVTRSTVKTVGITDKAVA
;
A
#
# COMPACT_ATOMS: atom_id res chain seq x y z
N MET A 1 -3.88 9.22 88.09
CA MET A 1 -2.67 9.21 87.26
C MET A 1 -2.94 8.42 86.00
N THR A 2 -3.56 9.05 85.00
CA THR A 2 -2.88 9.76 83.90
C THR A 2 -2.26 8.79 82.87
N ASP A 3 -3.07 7.94 82.23
CA ASP A 3 -2.80 7.56 80.82
C ASP A 3 -3.92 6.81 80.05
N ARG A 4 -5.19 6.88 80.49
CA ARG A 4 -6.31 6.21 79.77
C ARG A 4 -7.33 7.16 79.13
N LYS A 5 -7.33 8.45 79.44
CA LYS A 5 -8.26 9.43 78.81
C LYS A 5 -7.75 10.04 77.49
N GLY A 6 -6.48 9.84 77.12
CA GLY A 6 -5.89 10.37 75.88
C GLY A 6 -6.01 9.45 74.65
N LYS A 7 -6.21 8.13 74.84
CA LYS A 7 -6.34 7.15 73.75
C LYS A 7 -7.74 7.14 73.12
N ASP A 8 -8.80 7.36 73.91
CA ASP A 8 -10.18 7.37 73.40
C ASP A 8 -10.52 8.60 72.55
N SER A 9 -9.91 9.77 72.82
CA SER A 9 -10.16 10.97 72.01
C SER A 9 -9.42 10.94 70.66
N LYS A 10 -8.21 10.35 70.61
CA LYS A 10 -7.46 10.12 69.37
C LYS A 10 -8.12 9.05 68.49
N GLY A 11 -8.60 7.95 69.08
CA GLY A 11 -9.32 6.90 68.34
C GLY A 11 -10.62 7.40 67.71
N ARG A 12 -11.41 8.21 68.44
CA ARG A 12 -12.64 8.82 67.89
C ARG A 12 -12.38 9.87 66.81
N LYS A 13 -11.33 10.70 66.95
CA LYS A 13 -10.93 11.64 65.90
C LYS A 13 -10.43 10.92 64.64
N PHE A 14 -9.63 9.87 64.80
CA PHE A 14 -9.13 9.07 63.69
C PHE A 14 -10.24 8.33 62.94
N LEU A 15 -11.20 7.73 63.65
CA LEU A 15 -12.40 7.14 63.02
C LEU A 15 -13.27 8.20 62.32
N GLY A 16 -13.42 9.38 62.92
CA GLY A 16 -14.16 10.49 62.31
C GLY A 16 -13.50 11.02 61.03
N GLU A 17 -12.18 11.10 60.99
CA GLU A 17 -11.41 11.49 59.80
C GLU A 17 -11.39 10.40 58.72
N CYS A 18 -11.27 9.13 59.10
CA CYS A 18 -11.40 8.00 58.17
C CYS A 18 -12.80 7.92 57.56
N LEU A 19 -13.86 8.10 58.36
CA LEU A 19 -15.24 8.14 57.86
C LEU A 19 -15.47 9.36 56.96
N LYS A 20 -14.88 10.52 57.28
CA LYS A 20 -14.92 11.70 56.40
C LYS A 20 -14.20 11.48 55.07
N LYS A 21 -13.01 10.87 55.10
CA LYS A 21 -12.25 10.50 53.90
C LYS A 21 -12.97 9.46 53.06
N LEU A 22 -13.54 8.42 53.68
CA LEU A 22 -14.33 7.41 52.99
C LEU A 22 -15.59 8.02 52.36
N TYR A 23 -16.26 8.93 53.08
CA TYR A 23 -17.41 9.67 52.55
C TYR A 23 -17.01 10.60 51.40
N GLN A 24 -15.88 11.31 51.49
CA GLN A 24 -15.37 12.16 50.40
C GLN A 24 -14.89 11.35 49.18
N ASP A 25 -14.30 10.18 49.37
CA ASP A 25 -13.88 9.29 48.28
C ASP A 25 -15.06 8.59 47.59
N ILE A 26 -16.13 8.29 48.33
CA ILE A 26 -17.39 7.76 47.78
C ILE A 26 -18.19 8.88 47.10
N ALA A 27 -18.28 10.07 47.73
CA ALA A 27 -18.99 11.22 47.17
C ALA A 27 -18.28 11.80 45.92
N GLY A 28 -16.94 11.76 45.88
CA GLY A 28 -16.13 12.25 44.76
C GLY A 28 -16.08 11.32 43.54
N LYS A 29 -16.56 10.07 43.66
CA LYS A 29 -16.63 9.07 42.57
C LYS A 29 -18.04 8.80 42.06
N ILE A 30 -19.05 9.50 42.57
CA ILE A 30 -20.38 9.49 41.96
C ILE A 30 -20.34 10.53 40.84
N PRO A 31 -20.42 10.14 39.55
CA PRO A 31 -20.57 11.12 38.49
C PRO A 31 -21.76 12.00 38.84
N VAL A 32 -21.74 13.29 38.52
CA VAL A 32 -22.95 14.11 38.56
C VAL A 32 -23.89 13.52 37.50
N VAL A 33 -24.62 12.47 37.86
CA VAL A 33 -25.50 11.77 36.97
C VAL A 33 -26.62 12.75 36.72
N ASP A 34 -26.70 13.24 35.49
CA ASP A 34 -27.78 14.11 35.06
C ASP A 34 -29.10 13.43 35.44
N LYS A 35 -29.78 13.97 36.45
CA LYS A 35 -30.96 13.35 37.06
C LYS A 35 -32.01 13.10 35.98
N LYS A 36 -32.08 13.96 34.96
CA LYS A 36 -32.96 13.78 33.79
C LYS A 36 -32.58 12.54 32.99
N ARG A 37 -31.30 12.33 32.71
CA ARG A 37 -30.80 11.18 31.95
C ARG A 37 -31.01 9.85 32.71
N LEU A 38 -30.80 9.83 34.02
CA LEU A 38 -31.04 8.64 34.84
C LEU A 38 -32.53 8.31 34.95
N ILE A 39 -33.40 9.33 35.05
CA ILE A 39 -34.85 9.13 35.00
C ILE A 39 -35.23 8.53 33.64
N VAL A 40 -34.82 9.15 32.54
CA VAL A 40 -35.15 8.69 31.17
C VAL A 40 -34.67 7.26 30.91
N MET A 41 -33.47 6.90 31.35
CA MET A 41 -32.94 5.54 31.20
C MET A 41 -33.70 4.48 32.01
N ASN A 42 -34.44 4.88 33.06
CA ASN A 42 -35.22 3.95 33.88
C ASN A 42 -36.72 3.93 33.56
N ILE A 43 -37.25 4.87 32.75
CA ILE A 43 -38.66 4.90 32.32
C ILE A 43 -39.14 3.55 31.78
N PRO A 44 -38.41 2.85 30.88
CA PRO A 44 -38.88 1.56 30.36
C PRO A 44 -39.06 0.51 31.47
N TYR A 45 -38.18 0.49 32.47
CA TYR A 45 -38.29 -0.46 33.59
C TYR A 45 -39.42 -0.11 34.55
N VAL A 46 -39.74 1.18 34.71
CA VAL A 46 -40.94 1.63 35.44
C VAL A 46 -42.22 1.19 34.72
N ILE A 47 -42.23 1.23 33.39
CA ILE A 47 -43.36 0.72 32.59
C ILE A 47 -43.48 -0.79 32.76
N VAL A 48 -42.39 -1.57 32.65
CA VAL A 48 -42.52 -3.04 32.84
C VAL A 48 -42.87 -3.39 34.29
N PHE A 49 -42.35 -2.64 35.27
CA PHE A 49 -42.77 -2.75 36.67
C PHE A 49 -44.28 -2.62 36.79
N TYR A 50 -44.86 -1.55 36.24
CA TYR A 50 -46.28 -1.29 36.27
C TYR A 50 -47.09 -2.39 35.58
N LEU A 51 -46.67 -2.84 34.39
CA LEU A 51 -47.37 -3.91 33.66
C LEU A 51 -47.34 -5.24 34.42
N VAL A 52 -46.20 -5.60 34.98
CA VAL A 52 -46.02 -6.86 35.73
C VAL A 52 -46.77 -6.82 37.06
N ASP A 53 -46.77 -5.69 37.76
CA ASP A 53 -47.56 -5.45 38.97
C ASP A 53 -49.08 -5.59 38.69
N LYS A 54 -49.55 -5.02 37.57
CA LYS A 54 -50.96 -5.16 37.15
C LYS A 54 -51.35 -6.58 36.80
N LEU A 55 -50.45 -7.31 36.14
CA LEU A 55 -50.63 -8.73 35.87
C LEU A 55 -50.66 -9.56 37.16
N ALA A 56 -49.81 -9.24 38.13
CA ALA A 56 -49.80 -9.90 39.44
C ALA A 56 -51.09 -9.62 40.23
N TRP A 57 -51.58 -8.38 40.23
CA TRP A 57 -52.86 -8.02 40.81
C TRP A 57 -54.02 -8.79 40.18
N LEU A 58 -54.05 -8.86 38.84
CA LEU A 58 -55.09 -9.60 38.13
C LEU A 58 -55.00 -11.10 38.43
N TYR A 59 -53.78 -11.66 38.48
CA TYR A 59 -53.54 -13.04 38.88
C TYR A 59 -54.11 -13.35 40.27
N ARG A 60 -53.92 -12.44 41.23
CA ARG A 60 -54.44 -12.56 42.60
C ARG A 60 -55.97 -12.54 42.68
N HIS A 61 -56.64 -11.73 41.87
CA HIS A 61 -58.11 -11.60 41.87
C HIS A 61 -58.83 -12.63 40.99
N CYS A 62 -58.11 -13.41 40.19
CA CYS A 62 -58.66 -14.56 39.48
C CYS A 62 -58.70 -15.80 40.39
N PHE A 63 -59.90 -16.32 40.66
CA PHE A 63 -60.09 -17.66 41.26
C PHE A 63 -60.33 -18.69 40.15
N ALA A 64 -59.49 -19.71 40.08
CA ALA A 64 -59.63 -20.86 39.17
C ALA A 64 -59.01 -22.10 39.82
N GLU A 65 -59.51 -23.30 39.49
CA GLU A 65 -59.07 -24.57 40.09
C GLU A 65 -57.74 -25.06 39.50
N SER A 66 -57.42 -24.70 38.26
CA SER A 66 -56.16 -25.06 37.59
C SER A 66 -55.32 -23.84 37.16
N LEU A 67 -53.98 -24.01 37.13
CA LEU A 67 -53.04 -22.97 36.70
C LEU A 67 -53.26 -22.51 35.25
N ILE A 68 -53.65 -23.44 34.36
CA ILE A 68 -53.85 -23.18 32.93
C ILE A 68 -55.12 -22.35 32.72
N GLU A 69 -56.22 -22.69 33.41
CA GLU A 69 -57.44 -21.88 33.38
C GLU A 69 -57.20 -20.49 33.94
N ARG A 70 -56.41 -20.38 35.03
CA ARG A 70 -56.07 -19.09 35.63
C ARG A 70 -55.33 -18.18 34.67
N LEU A 71 -54.40 -18.71 33.87
CA LEU A 71 -53.70 -17.97 32.82
C LEU A 71 -54.64 -17.56 31.67
N GLY A 72 -55.56 -18.45 31.27
CA GLY A 72 -56.57 -18.15 30.25
C GLY A 72 -57.51 -17.00 30.66
N VAL A 73 -58.00 -17.03 31.90
CA VAL A 73 -58.84 -15.96 32.48
C VAL A 73 -58.08 -14.63 32.55
N LEU A 74 -56.77 -14.67 32.83
CA LEU A 74 -55.90 -13.50 32.90
C LEU A 74 -55.75 -12.80 31.54
N LEU A 75 -55.59 -13.57 30.45
CA LEU A 75 -55.51 -13.05 29.10
C LEU A 75 -56.83 -12.42 28.63
N LEU A 76 -57.95 -13.10 28.90
CA LEU A 76 -59.29 -12.61 28.52
C LEU A 76 -59.68 -11.34 29.29
N ASN A 77 -59.26 -11.23 30.55
CA ASN A 77 -59.58 -10.09 31.42
C ASN A 77 -58.44 -9.09 31.57
N PHE A 78 -57.44 -9.13 30.68
CA PHE A 78 -56.26 -8.26 30.74
C PHE A 78 -56.64 -6.76 30.83
N GLY A 79 -57.67 -6.35 30.09
CA GLY A 79 -58.18 -4.97 30.10
C GLY A 79 -58.76 -4.53 31.46
N VAL A 80 -59.19 -5.46 32.31
CA VAL A 80 -59.75 -5.16 33.64
C VAL A 80 -58.68 -4.66 34.60
N ALA A 81 -57.44 -5.14 34.47
CA ALA A 81 -56.30 -4.72 35.31
C ALA A 81 -55.98 -3.21 35.19
N PHE A 82 -56.35 -2.60 34.05
CA PHE A 82 -56.06 -1.19 33.72
C PHE A 82 -57.22 -0.23 33.98
N LYS A 83 -58.38 -0.72 34.44
CA LYS A 83 -59.50 0.15 34.83
C LYS A 83 -59.13 1.11 35.98
N ASN A 84 -58.30 0.64 36.91
CA ASN A 84 -57.67 1.51 37.91
C ASN A 84 -56.24 1.86 37.44
N PRO A 85 -55.90 3.14 37.25
CA PRO A 85 -54.59 3.54 36.75
C PRO A 85 -53.45 3.41 37.77
N PHE A 86 -53.74 3.17 39.06
CA PHE A 86 -52.71 3.05 40.10
C PHE A 86 -52.21 1.61 40.27
N PRO A 87 -50.90 1.40 40.55
CA PRO A 87 -50.37 0.06 40.84
C PRO A 87 -51.00 -0.54 42.09
N SER A 88 -50.89 -1.86 42.23
CA SER A 88 -51.30 -2.57 43.44
C SER A 88 -50.33 -2.22 44.57
N PHE A 89 -50.88 -1.78 45.71
CA PHE A 89 -50.09 -1.54 46.92
C PHE A 89 -50.00 -2.78 47.81
N TYR A 90 -50.42 -3.94 47.31
CA TYR A 90 -50.24 -5.21 48.01
C TYR A 90 -48.79 -5.67 47.86
N LEU A 91 -48.16 -6.04 48.99
CA LEU A 91 -46.72 -6.31 49.06
C LEU A 91 -46.26 -7.36 48.03
N ASP A 92 -47.04 -8.42 47.82
CA ASP A 92 -46.66 -9.50 46.91
C ASP A 92 -46.70 -9.07 45.43
N ASP A 93 -47.75 -8.35 45.01
CA ASP A 93 -47.92 -7.85 43.63
C ASP A 93 -46.79 -6.86 43.29
N PHE A 94 -46.50 -5.96 44.24
CA PHE A 94 -45.46 -4.95 44.12
C PHE A 94 -44.06 -5.58 44.04
N LEU A 95 -43.77 -6.60 44.85
CA LEU A 95 -42.52 -7.35 44.79
C LEU A 95 -42.35 -8.08 43.45
N ILE A 96 -43.41 -8.69 42.91
CA ILE A 96 -43.39 -9.34 41.60
C ILE A 96 -43.10 -8.32 40.49
N GLY A 97 -43.69 -7.13 40.56
CA GLY A 97 -43.37 -6.00 39.69
C GLY A 97 -41.89 -5.64 39.73
N LEU A 98 -41.30 -5.50 40.93
CA LEU A 98 -39.88 -5.16 41.10
C LEU A 98 -38.95 -6.25 40.53
N ILE A 99 -39.28 -7.52 40.76
CA ILE A 99 -38.51 -8.66 40.23
C ILE A 99 -38.55 -8.65 38.70
N GLY A 100 -39.72 -8.46 38.09
CA GLY A 100 -39.89 -8.41 36.64
C GLY A 100 -39.06 -7.29 35.99
N ALA A 101 -39.11 -6.09 36.57
CA ALA A 101 -38.29 -4.97 36.11
C ALA A 101 -36.79 -5.21 36.29
N GLY A 102 -36.39 -5.83 37.41
CA GLY A 102 -35.01 -6.22 37.68
C GLY A 102 -34.44 -7.20 36.64
N LEU A 103 -35.21 -8.23 36.27
CA LEU A 103 -34.80 -9.24 35.28
C LEU A 103 -34.60 -8.62 33.89
N ILE A 104 -35.54 -7.79 33.43
CA ILE A 104 -35.42 -7.11 32.14
C ILE A 104 -34.21 -6.15 32.12
N LYS A 105 -34.00 -5.39 33.20
CA LYS A 105 -32.83 -4.51 33.34
C LYS A 105 -31.52 -5.29 33.32
N MET A 106 -31.48 -6.46 33.96
CA MET A 106 -30.34 -7.36 33.95
C MET A 106 -30.07 -7.91 32.53
N ALA A 107 -31.10 -8.34 31.80
CA ALA A 107 -30.98 -8.83 30.42
C ALA A 107 -30.45 -7.74 29.47
N VAL A 108 -30.95 -6.51 29.57
CA VAL A 108 -30.47 -5.36 28.78
C VAL A 108 -29.01 -5.04 29.12
N TYR A 109 -28.64 -5.07 30.41
CA TYR A 109 -27.27 -4.85 30.85
C TYR A 109 -26.30 -5.91 30.30
N PHE A 110 -26.66 -7.21 30.35
CA PHE A 110 -25.84 -8.27 29.77
C PHE A 110 -25.71 -8.13 28.25
N LYS A 111 -26.81 -7.82 27.54
CA LYS A 111 -26.78 -7.57 26.10
C LYS A 111 -25.93 -6.35 25.73
N GLY A 112 -25.96 -5.30 26.56
CA GLY A 112 -25.11 -4.11 26.40
C GLY A 112 -23.63 -4.40 26.62
N LYS A 113 -23.26 -5.22 27.61
CA LYS A 113 -21.86 -5.65 27.80
C LYS A 113 -21.35 -6.54 26.67
N ASN A 114 -22.23 -7.33 26.06
CA ASN A 114 -21.93 -8.15 24.88
C ASN A 114 -22.06 -7.40 23.53
N ALA A 115 -22.34 -6.09 23.54
CA ALA A 115 -22.44 -5.28 22.32
C ALA A 115 -21.08 -4.92 21.69
N LYS A 116 -19.96 -5.37 22.28
CA LYS A 116 -18.65 -5.30 21.63
C LYS A 116 -18.66 -6.24 20.42
N LYS A 117 -18.04 -5.81 19.30
CA LYS A 117 -17.91 -6.60 18.06
C LYS A 117 -16.93 -7.78 18.24
N PHE A 118 -17.28 -8.73 19.11
CA PHE A 118 -16.54 -9.98 19.24
C PHE A 118 -17.11 -11.01 18.27
N ARG A 119 -16.24 -11.70 17.54
CA ARG A 119 -16.62 -12.87 16.74
C ARG A 119 -16.55 -14.10 17.65
N GLN A 120 -17.63 -14.30 18.42
CA GLN A 120 -17.71 -15.42 19.37
C GLN A 120 -17.69 -16.75 18.60
N GLY A 121 -16.86 -17.70 19.04
CA GLY A 121 -16.66 -18.99 18.36
C GLY A 121 -15.66 -18.97 17.20
N GLU A 122 -15.02 -17.83 16.92
CA GLU A 122 -13.91 -17.70 15.95
C GLU A 122 -12.58 -17.35 16.65
N GLU A 123 -12.40 -17.77 17.91
CA GLU A 123 -11.22 -17.40 18.72
C GLU A 123 -9.89 -17.86 18.09
N TYR A 124 -9.92 -18.96 17.32
CA TYR A 124 -8.77 -19.54 16.62
C TYR A 124 -8.69 -19.13 15.14
N GLY A 125 -9.50 -18.16 14.72
CA GLY A 125 -9.61 -17.71 13.34
C GLY A 125 -10.75 -18.38 12.57
N SER A 126 -11.29 -17.64 11.60
CA SER A 126 -12.41 -18.07 10.76
C SER A 126 -11.99 -18.61 9.40
N ALA A 127 -10.68 -18.86 9.23
CA ALA A 127 -10.13 -19.29 7.96
C ALA A 127 -10.55 -20.74 7.66
N ARG A 128 -11.01 -20.98 6.45
CA ARG A 128 -11.34 -22.30 5.94
C ARG A 128 -10.84 -22.43 4.51
N TRP A 129 -10.72 -23.67 4.05
CA TRP A 129 -10.53 -23.94 2.63
C TRP A 129 -11.70 -23.36 1.83
N GLY A 130 -11.36 -22.63 0.77
CA GLY A 130 -12.32 -22.09 -0.18
C GLY A 130 -12.94 -23.22 -1.00
N THR A 131 -14.19 -23.00 -1.42
CA THR A 131 -14.91 -23.84 -2.36
C THR A 131 -15.05 -23.11 -3.71
N PRO A 132 -15.38 -23.80 -4.81
CA PRO A 132 -15.59 -23.13 -6.10
C PRO A 132 -16.63 -22.00 -6.07
N LYS A 133 -17.62 -22.09 -5.17
CA LYS A 133 -18.63 -21.04 -4.96
C LYS A 133 -18.06 -19.76 -4.36
N ASP A 134 -16.98 -19.87 -3.57
CA ASP A 134 -16.36 -18.72 -2.92
C ASP A 134 -15.58 -17.86 -3.92
N ILE A 135 -14.93 -18.48 -4.92
CA ILE A 135 -14.17 -17.75 -5.95
C ILE A 135 -15.03 -17.27 -7.12
N ALA A 136 -16.14 -17.95 -7.42
CA ALA A 136 -16.97 -17.69 -8.60
C ALA A 136 -17.34 -16.21 -8.82
N PRO A 137 -17.68 -15.40 -7.79
CA PRO A 137 -18.01 -13.99 -7.98
C PRO A 137 -16.83 -13.11 -8.44
N PHE A 138 -15.61 -13.62 -8.32
CA PHE A 138 -14.37 -12.93 -8.69
C PHE A 138 -13.85 -13.33 -10.08
N ILE A 139 -14.51 -14.27 -10.77
CA ILE A 139 -14.11 -14.77 -12.09
C ILE A 139 -14.87 -14.00 -13.17
N ASP A 140 -14.15 -13.52 -14.18
CA ASP A 140 -14.73 -12.96 -15.40
C ASP A 140 -15.26 -14.09 -16.29
N PRO A 141 -16.46 -13.96 -16.89
CA PRO A 141 -17.00 -14.97 -17.79
C PRO A 141 -16.14 -15.22 -19.03
N VAL A 142 -15.38 -14.20 -19.49
CA VAL A 142 -14.43 -14.35 -20.59
C VAL A 142 -13.12 -14.87 -20.02
N PHE A 143 -12.73 -16.09 -20.39
CA PHE A 143 -11.55 -16.77 -19.83
C PHE A 143 -10.29 -15.90 -19.91
N GLU A 144 -10.06 -15.28 -21.07
CA GLU A 144 -8.87 -14.48 -21.37
C GLU A 144 -8.76 -13.24 -20.47
N ASN A 145 -9.87 -12.76 -19.89
CA ASN A 145 -9.90 -11.60 -19.00
C ASN A 145 -9.61 -11.94 -17.54
N ASN A 146 -8.95 -13.07 -17.25
CA ASN A 146 -8.67 -13.50 -15.89
C ASN A 146 -7.19 -13.76 -15.60
N ILE A 147 -6.72 -13.41 -14.42
CA ILE A 147 -5.49 -13.97 -13.85
C ILE A 147 -5.70 -15.46 -13.58
N LEU A 148 -4.80 -16.29 -14.09
CA LEU A 148 -4.76 -17.71 -13.79
C LEU A 148 -4.06 -17.93 -12.44
N LEU A 149 -4.77 -18.55 -11.48
CA LEU A 149 -4.24 -18.89 -10.16
C LEU A 149 -3.98 -20.39 -10.05
N THR A 150 -4.96 -21.20 -10.47
CA THR A 150 -4.88 -22.66 -10.52
C THR A 150 -5.54 -23.16 -11.82
N GLN A 151 -5.73 -24.47 -11.97
CA GLN A 151 -6.50 -25.05 -13.07
C GLN A 151 -7.97 -24.58 -13.07
N THR A 152 -8.54 -24.37 -11.88
CA THR A 152 -9.99 -24.10 -11.68
C THR A 152 -10.28 -22.68 -11.20
N GLU A 153 -9.42 -22.12 -10.33
CA GLU A 153 -9.58 -20.80 -9.73
C GLU A 153 -8.88 -19.71 -10.57
N ARG A 154 -9.58 -18.58 -10.71
CA ARG A 154 -9.12 -17.43 -11.48
C ARG A 154 -9.56 -16.13 -10.81
N LEU A 155 -8.95 -15.01 -11.21
CA LEU A 155 -9.29 -13.69 -10.71
C LEU A 155 -9.46 -12.70 -11.86
N THR A 156 -10.60 -12.01 -11.93
CA THR A 156 -10.91 -11.07 -13.01
C THR A 156 -9.87 -9.95 -13.12
N MET A 157 -9.50 -9.62 -14.36
CA MET A 157 -8.70 -8.44 -14.69
C MET A 157 -9.54 -7.15 -14.69
N ASN A 158 -10.85 -7.23 -14.51
CA ASN A 158 -11.72 -6.06 -14.42
C ASN A 158 -11.56 -5.36 -13.06
N SER A 159 -11.08 -4.11 -13.05
CA SER A 159 -10.96 -3.31 -11.82
C SER A 159 -12.30 -2.85 -11.24
N ARG A 160 -13.36 -2.80 -12.05
CA ARG A 160 -14.67 -2.25 -11.68
C ARG A 160 -15.76 -3.29 -11.98
N PRO A 161 -15.83 -4.38 -11.20
CA PRO A 161 -16.95 -5.31 -11.31
C PRO A 161 -18.26 -4.60 -10.96
N LYS A 162 -19.38 -5.09 -11.51
CA LYS A 162 -20.73 -4.52 -11.29
C LYS A 162 -21.06 -4.33 -9.80
N LEU A 163 -20.54 -5.23 -8.96
CA LEU A 163 -20.70 -5.17 -7.51
C LEU A 163 -19.33 -4.85 -6.88
N PRO A 164 -19.14 -3.63 -6.33
CA PRO A 164 -17.84 -3.19 -5.79
C PRO A 164 -17.25 -4.09 -4.71
N LYS A 165 -18.08 -4.83 -3.95
CA LYS A 165 -17.62 -5.79 -2.94
C LYS A 165 -16.73 -6.92 -3.51
N TYR A 166 -16.83 -7.18 -4.81
CA TYR A 166 -16.03 -8.17 -5.53
C TYR A 166 -14.79 -7.58 -6.20
N ALA A 167 -14.57 -6.26 -6.10
CA ALA A 167 -13.30 -5.68 -6.51
C ALA A 167 -12.19 -6.22 -5.60
N ARG A 168 -11.10 -6.71 -6.20
CA ARG A 168 -9.94 -7.24 -5.50
C ARG A 168 -8.67 -6.64 -6.08
N ASN A 169 -7.66 -6.52 -5.21
CA ASN A 169 -6.30 -6.25 -5.67
C ASN A 169 -5.84 -7.41 -6.56
N LYS A 170 -5.14 -7.08 -7.64
CA LYS A 170 -4.66 -8.01 -8.66
C LYS A 170 -3.20 -8.42 -8.45
N ASN A 171 -2.56 -7.87 -7.42
CA ASN A 171 -1.24 -8.29 -7.00
C ASN A 171 -1.34 -9.71 -6.44
N VAL A 172 -0.52 -10.61 -6.98
CA VAL A 172 -0.46 -12.02 -6.56
C VAL A 172 0.97 -12.31 -6.12
N ILE A 173 1.11 -12.89 -4.94
CA ILE A 173 2.39 -13.38 -4.43
C ILE A 173 2.39 -14.90 -4.58
N VAL A 174 3.42 -15.43 -5.23
CA VAL A 174 3.61 -16.87 -5.42
C VAL A 174 4.84 -17.28 -4.64
N ILE A 175 4.65 -18.06 -3.57
CA ILE A 175 5.72 -18.55 -2.72
C ILE A 175 5.97 -20.03 -3.04
N GLY A 176 7.21 -20.36 -3.34
CA GLY A 176 7.62 -21.74 -3.59
C GLY A 176 9.13 -21.87 -3.63
N GLY A 177 9.65 -23.00 -3.14
CA GLY A 177 11.09 -23.29 -3.17
C GLY A 177 11.65 -23.38 -4.60
N SER A 178 12.98 -23.46 -4.71
CA SER A 178 13.62 -23.75 -6.00
C SER A 178 13.10 -25.08 -6.57
N GLY A 179 12.92 -25.16 -7.89
CA GLY A 179 12.39 -26.35 -8.56
C GLY A 179 10.88 -26.57 -8.44
N SER A 180 10.14 -25.78 -7.66
CA SER A 180 8.66 -25.89 -7.53
C SER A 180 7.87 -25.57 -8.82
N GLY A 181 8.55 -25.05 -9.85
CA GLY A 181 7.95 -24.77 -11.14
C GLY A 181 7.19 -23.44 -11.24
N LYS A 182 7.47 -22.45 -10.37
CA LYS A 182 6.85 -21.10 -10.40
C LYS A 182 6.78 -20.51 -11.81
N THR A 183 7.92 -20.49 -12.52
CA THR A 183 8.01 -19.97 -13.89
C THR A 183 7.13 -20.75 -14.86
N ARG A 184 7.15 -22.09 -14.78
CA ARG A 184 6.41 -22.98 -15.68
C ARG A 184 4.90 -22.97 -15.45
N PHE A 185 4.46 -22.95 -14.19
CA PHE A 185 3.07 -23.14 -13.81
C PHE A 185 2.32 -21.84 -13.55
N TYR A 186 3.01 -20.73 -13.28
CA TYR A 186 2.36 -19.44 -13.02
C TYR A 186 2.73 -18.36 -14.06
N VAL A 187 4.03 -18.08 -14.23
CA VAL A 187 4.50 -16.98 -15.09
C VAL A 187 4.16 -17.24 -16.56
N LYS A 188 4.60 -18.38 -17.11
CA LYS A 188 4.36 -18.72 -18.53
C LYS A 188 2.86 -18.78 -18.86
N PRO A 189 1.97 -19.47 -18.12
CA PRO A 189 0.55 -19.50 -18.46
C PRO A 189 -0.10 -18.12 -18.46
N ASN A 190 0.22 -17.26 -17.48
CA ASN A 190 -0.32 -15.90 -17.43
C ASN A 190 0.20 -15.01 -18.58
N LEU A 191 1.43 -15.24 -19.06
CA LEU A 191 2.00 -14.58 -20.23
C LEU A 191 1.39 -15.11 -21.54
N MET A 192 1.26 -16.43 -21.67
CA MET A 192 0.69 -17.12 -22.83
C MET A 192 -0.79 -16.83 -23.05
N GLN A 193 -1.52 -16.46 -21.99
CA GLN A 193 -2.90 -16.04 -22.13
C GLN A 193 -3.05 -14.77 -22.97
N MET A 194 -2.02 -13.91 -23.03
CA MET A 194 -2.00 -12.70 -23.87
C MET A 194 -3.29 -11.88 -23.73
N THR A 195 -3.68 -11.61 -22.48
CA THR A 195 -4.97 -10.99 -22.15
C THR A 195 -5.19 -9.71 -23.01
N PRO A 196 -6.38 -9.50 -23.59
CA PRO A 196 -6.66 -8.30 -24.37
C PRO A 196 -6.38 -7.03 -23.58
N ASN A 197 -5.77 -6.04 -24.23
CA ASN A 197 -5.41 -4.75 -23.62
C ASN A 197 -4.52 -4.90 -22.36
N VAL A 198 -3.64 -5.89 -22.34
CA VAL A 198 -2.62 -6.07 -21.29
C VAL A 198 -1.23 -6.05 -21.91
N SER A 199 -0.37 -5.20 -21.35
CA SER A 199 1.07 -5.18 -21.58
C SER A 199 1.76 -5.92 -20.45
N TYR A 200 2.90 -6.55 -20.74
CA TYR A 200 3.64 -7.37 -19.78
C TYR A 200 5.04 -6.81 -19.55
N VAL A 201 5.51 -6.86 -18.30
CA VAL A 201 6.91 -6.66 -17.95
C VAL A 201 7.34 -7.87 -17.15
N VAL A 202 8.35 -8.59 -17.63
CA VAL A 202 8.71 -9.91 -17.12
C VAL A 202 10.17 -9.89 -16.70
N THR A 203 10.44 -10.18 -15.42
CA THR A 203 11.81 -10.51 -14.99
C THR A 203 12.12 -11.93 -15.45
N ASP A 204 13.27 -12.12 -16.10
CA ASP A 204 13.70 -13.40 -16.66
C ASP A 204 15.15 -13.71 -16.24
N PRO A 205 15.38 -14.24 -15.01
CA PRO A 205 16.72 -14.46 -14.46
C PRO A 205 17.64 -15.40 -15.27
N LYS A 206 17.10 -16.06 -16.30
CA LYS A 206 17.84 -17.01 -17.16
C LYS A 206 17.70 -16.72 -18.65
N GLY A 207 16.97 -15.67 -19.02
CA GLY A 207 16.62 -15.37 -20.41
C GLY A 207 15.79 -16.47 -21.11
N THR A 208 15.20 -17.39 -20.34
CA THR A 208 14.51 -18.57 -20.89
C THR A 208 13.08 -18.24 -21.33
N ILE A 209 12.41 -17.36 -20.58
CA ILE A 209 11.02 -16.99 -20.85
C ILE A 209 10.92 -16.27 -22.20
N LEU A 210 11.85 -15.36 -22.49
CA LEU A 210 11.91 -14.69 -23.80
C LEU A 210 12.08 -15.70 -24.94
N VAL A 211 12.99 -16.66 -24.80
CA VAL A 211 13.26 -17.66 -25.84
C VAL A 211 12.04 -18.56 -26.08
N GLU A 212 11.36 -18.97 -25.01
CA GLU A 212 10.24 -19.91 -25.10
C GLU A 212 8.92 -19.25 -25.50
N CYS A 213 8.68 -18.00 -25.09
CA CYS A 213 7.39 -17.31 -25.32
C CYS A 213 7.47 -16.16 -26.34
N GLY A 214 8.66 -15.66 -26.68
CA GLY A 214 8.85 -14.45 -27.49
C GLY A 214 8.26 -14.55 -28.89
N THR A 215 8.44 -15.69 -29.58
CA THR A 215 7.87 -15.90 -30.93
C THR A 215 6.34 -15.87 -30.91
N MET A 216 5.73 -16.44 -29.87
CA MET A 216 4.27 -16.43 -29.69
C MET A 216 3.77 -15.00 -29.43
N LEU A 217 4.45 -14.21 -28.58
CA LEU A 217 4.10 -12.82 -28.32
C LEU A 217 4.26 -11.93 -29.56
N ARG A 218 5.35 -12.11 -30.31
CA ARG A 218 5.60 -11.41 -31.58
C ARG A 218 4.52 -11.72 -32.62
N ARG A 219 3.95 -12.92 -32.62
CA ARG A 219 2.77 -13.25 -33.44
C ARG A 219 1.51 -12.60 -32.87
N GLY A 220 1.34 -12.62 -31.55
CA GLY A 220 0.20 -12.03 -30.84
C GLY A 220 -1.08 -12.86 -30.94
N THR A 221 -2.21 -12.23 -30.60
CA THR A 221 -3.54 -12.84 -30.66
C THR A 221 -4.28 -12.41 -31.92
N PRO A 222 -5.23 -13.22 -32.44
CA PRO A 222 -6.15 -12.77 -33.48
C PRO A 222 -6.85 -11.47 -33.09
N LYS A 223 -6.96 -10.53 -34.02
CA LYS A 223 -7.77 -9.34 -33.85
C LYS A 223 -9.23 -9.75 -33.82
N MET A 224 -9.93 -9.43 -32.74
CA MET A 224 -11.35 -9.81 -32.58
C MET A 224 -12.25 -8.60 -32.82
N LYS A 225 -13.33 -8.79 -33.58
CA LYS A 225 -14.43 -7.82 -33.72
C LYS A 225 -15.76 -8.59 -33.61
N ASP A 226 -16.63 -8.17 -32.70
CA ASP A 226 -17.92 -8.83 -32.44
C ASP A 226 -17.80 -10.35 -32.17
N GLY A 227 -16.75 -10.76 -31.46
CA GLY A 227 -16.47 -12.14 -31.11
C GLY A 227 -15.92 -13.01 -32.25
N LYS A 228 -15.61 -12.43 -33.42
CA LYS A 228 -15.05 -13.15 -34.58
C LYS A 228 -13.66 -12.61 -34.95
N PRO A 229 -12.74 -13.48 -35.40
CA PRO A 229 -11.45 -13.04 -35.93
C PRO A 229 -11.64 -12.18 -37.18
N VAL A 230 -11.02 -11.01 -37.19
CA VAL A 230 -10.99 -10.13 -38.36
C VAL A 230 -10.09 -10.76 -39.41
N ARG A 231 -10.56 -10.77 -40.66
CA ARG A 231 -9.82 -11.28 -41.81
C ARG A 231 -9.45 -10.16 -42.78
N ASP A 232 -8.31 -10.31 -43.44
CA ASP A 232 -7.90 -9.43 -44.52
C ASP A 232 -8.68 -9.72 -45.82
N LYS A 233 -8.41 -8.91 -46.85
CA LYS A 233 -8.96 -9.07 -48.20
C LYS A 233 -8.67 -10.43 -48.86
N ASN A 234 -7.69 -11.19 -48.35
CA ASN A 234 -7.29 -12.50 -48.83
C ASN A 234 -7.82 -13.64 -47.94
N GLY A 235 -8.68 -13.34 -46.96
CA GLY A 235 -9.28 -14.32 -46.05
C GLY A 235 -8.37 -14.79 -44.91
N ARG A 236 -7.19 -14.19 -44.71
CA ARG A 236 -6.24 -14.52 -43.63
C ARG A 236 -6.60 -13.77 -42.36
N ILE A 237 -6.44 -14.42 -41.21
CA ILE A 237 -6.69 -13.80 -39.89
C ILE A 237 -5.63 -12.72 -39.64
N ILE A 238 -6.09 -11.54 -39.25
CA ILE A 238 -5.23 -10.44 -38.82
C ILE A 238 -4.87 -10.66 -37.34
N TYR A 239 -3.58 -10.60 -37.02
CA TYR A 239 -3.09 -10.71 -35.65
C TYR A 239 -2.68 -9.35 -35.09
N GLU A 240 -2.76 -9.22 -33.77
CA GLU A 240 -2.33 -8.06 -33.00
C GLU A 240 -1.06 -8.42 -32.23
N PRO A 241 0.13 -8.18 -32.80
CA PRO A 241 1.40 -8.57 -32.22
C PRO A 241 1.73 -7.74 -30.96
N TYR A 242 2.52 -8.31 -30.06
CA TYR A 242 3.20 -7.53 -29.03
C TYR A 242 4.44 -6.87 -29.62
N ARG A 243 4.68 -5.61 -29.26
CA ARG A 243 6.03 -5.04 -29.35
C ARG A 243 6.90 -5.69 -28.28
N ILE A 244 8.01 -6.28 -28.68
CA ILE A 244 8.94 -6.91 -27.75
C ILE A 244 10.02 -5.90 -27.38
N LYS A 245 10.21 -5.67 -26.09
CA LYS A 245 11.32 -4.87 -25.55
C LYS A 245 12.20 -5.76 -24.69
N VAL A 246 13.52 -5.59 -24.74
CA VAL A 246 14.46 -6.45 -24.00
C VAL A 246 15.54 -5.60 -23.37
N LEU A 247 15.60 -5.60 -22.04
CA LEU A 247 16.74 -5.10 -21.29
C LEU A 247 17.51 -6.31 -20.75
N ASN A 248 18.75 -6.50 -21.19
CA ASN A 248 19.58 -7.65 -20.84
C ASN A 248 20.87 -7.20 -20.16
N THR A 249 20.93 -7.38 -18.84
CA THR A 249 22.09 -7.03 -18.02
C THR A 249 23.08 -8.19 -17.85
N ILE A 250 22.79 -9.37 -18.40
CA ILE A 250 23.77 -10.48 -18.53
C ILE A 250 24.62 -10.30 -19.79
N ASN A 251 23.99 -9.92 -20.90
CA ASN A 251 24.66 -9.73 -22.18
C ASN A 251 24.12 -8.47 -22.87
N PHE A 252 24.85 -7.37 -22.70
CA PHE A 252 24.50 -6.05 -23.23
C PHE A 252 24.38 -6.04 -24.75
N LYS A 253 25.16 -6.87 -25.48
CA LYS A 253 25.08 -6.98 -26.95
C LYS A 253 23.76 -7.57 -27.45
N LYS A 254 22.98 -8.20 -26.56
CA LYS A 254 21.64 -8.74 -26.84
C LYS A 254 20.54 -7.94 -26.12
N SER A 255 20.86 -6.74 -25.68
CA SER A 255 19.92 -5.80 -25.06
C SER A 255 19.52 -4.72 -26.06
N MET A 256 18.35 -4.14 -25.83
CA MET A 256 18.00 -2.81 -26.33
C MET A 256 18.60 -1.75 -25.41
N HIS A 257 18.72 -0.53 -25.92
CA HIS A 257 19.29 0.60 -25.20
C HIS A 257 18.27 1.25 -24.27
N TYR A 258 18.73 1.66 -23.10
CA TYR A 258 17.92 2.27 -22.06
C TYR A 258 18.65 3.49 -21.49
N ASN A 259 18.15 4.68 -21.81
CA ASN A 259 18.73 5.93 -21.33
C ASN A 259 17.78 6.61 -20.32
N PRO A 260 18.13 6.70 -19.02
CA PRO A 260 17.27 7.32 -18.02
C PRO A 260 16.98 8.80 -18.22
N PHE A 261 17.88 9.55 -18.89
CA PHE A 261 17.67 10.97 -19.17
C PHE A 261 16.46 11.20 -20.07
N ARG A 262 16.15 10.24 -20.95
CA ARG A 262 14.99 10.30 -21.84
C ARG A 262 13.65 10.39 -21.11
N TYR A 263 13.62 10.05 -19.82
CA TYR A 263 12.42 10.03 -18.99
C TYR A 263 12.35 11.18 -17.99
N ILE A 264 13.29 12.13 -18.03
CA ILE A 264 13.24 13.35 -17.23
C ILE A 264 12.26 14.33 -17.90
N ARG A 265 11.34 14.90 -17.13
CA ARG A 265 10.39 15.92 -17.60
C ARG A 265 10.39 17.18 -16.74
N SER A 266 10.97 17.10 -15.54
CA SER A 266 10.94 18.16 -14.53
C SER A 266 12.09 18.03 -13.53
N GLU A 267 12.31 19.08 -12.72
CA GLU A 267 13.30 19.06 -11.63
C GLU A 267 12.98 17.99 -10.58
N LYS A 268 11.69 17.65 -10.42
CA LYS A 268 11.26 16.57 -9.54
C LYS A 268 11.81 15.23 -10.02
N ASP A 269 11.89 15.01 -11.32
CA ASP A 269 12.38 13.76 -11.89
C ASP A 269 13.90 13.66 -11.82
N ILE A 270 14.62 14.78 -11.92
CA ILE A 270 16.05 14.86 -11.61
C ILE A 270 16.27 14.41 -10.16
N LEU A 271 15.54 14.98 -9.20
CA LEU A 271 15.65 14.61 -7.79
C LEU A 271 15.36 13.12 -7.55
N LYS A 272 14.32 12.57 -8.21
CA LYS A 272 13.99 11.14 -8.14
C LYS A 272 15.14 10.30 -8.70
N LEU A 273 15.64 10.60 -9.90
CA LEU A 273 16.72 9.87 -10.56
C LEU A 273 17.98 9.85 -9.69
N VAL A 274 18.41 11.00 -9.17
CA VAL A 274 19.56 11.10 -8.26
C VAL A 274 19.36 10.26 -7.00
N THR A 275 18.17 10.30 -6.42
CA THR A 275 17.83 9.46 -5.25
C THR A 275 17.96 7.98 -5.59
N THR A 276 17.50 7.58 -6.77
CA THR A 276 17.55 6.20 -7.23
C THR A 276 18.96 5.76 -7.56
N ILE A 277 19.81 6.59 -8.17
CA ILE A 277 21.24 6.32 -8.35
C ILE A 277 21.87 6.08 -6.97
N ILE A 278 21.72 7.05 -6.06
CA ILE A 278 22.33 6.98 -4.73
C ILE A 278 21.84 5.76 -3.93
N ALA A 279 20.56 5.42 -4.02
CA ALA A 279 19.99 4.30 -3.26
C ALA A 279 20.42 2.92 -3.80
N ASN A 280 20.72 2.82 -5.09
CA ASN A 280 21.07 1.56 -5.75
C ASN A 280 22.58 1.36 -5.96
N THR A 281 23.41 2.38 -5.71
CA THR A 281 24.87 2.26 -5.71
C THR A 281 25.48 2.27 -4.30
N LYS A 282 24.66 2.13 -3.25
CA LYS A 282 25.13 1.96 -1.86
C LYS A 282 25.56 0.52 -1.64
N GLY A 283 26.76 0.31 -1.10
CA GLY A 283 27.22 -1.02 -0.67
C GLY A 283 26.40 -1.58 0.49
N GLU A 284 26.32 -2.91 0.58
CA GLU A 284 25.68 -3.60 1.70
C GLU A 284 26.45 -3.30 3.01
N GLY A 285 25.91 -2.44 3.87
CA GLY A 285 26.53 -2.16 5.18
C GLY A 285 26.25 -0.79 5.76
N ASP A 286 25.93 0.21 4.93
CA ASP A 286 25.70 1.58 5.40
C ASP A 286 24.30 1.77 6.00
N LYS A 287 24.15 1.30 7.23
CA LYS A 287 23.09 1.75 8.16
C LYS A 287 23.51 3.08 8.78
N SER A 288 23.64 4.13 7.99
CA SER A 288 23.78 5.49 8.52
C SER A 288 22.70 6.39 7.93
N SER A 289 22.04 7.12 8.84
CA SER A 289 21.28 8.36 8.59
C SER A 289 21.91 9.21 7.50
N GLU A 290 21.11 9.98 6.74
CA GLU A 290 21.57 10.90 5.68
C GLU A 290 22.96 11.51 5.96
N ASP A 291 24.00 10.83 5.48
CA ASP A 291 25.38 11.22 5.72
C ASP A 291 25.61 12.57 5.01
N PHE A 292 26.47 13.40 5.59
CA PHE A 292 26.90 14.65 4.99
C PHE A 292 27.31 14.44 3.53
N TRP A 293 28.05 13.36 3.26
CA TRP A 293 28.48 12.96 1.91
C TRP A 293 27.30 12.73 0.96
N VAL A 294 26.27 12.00 1.40
CA VAL A 294 25.08 11.73 0.58
C VAL A 294 24.34 13.01 0.21
N LYS A 295 24.28 13.99 1.12
CA LYS A 295 23.66 15.29 0.83
C LYS A 295 24.46 16.08 -0.20
N ALA A 296 25.78 16.07 -0.08
CA ALA A 296 26.67 16.78 -0.99
C ALA A 296 26.71 16.13 -2.38
N GLU A 297 26.78 14.80 -2.47
CA GLU A 297 26.62 14.05 -3.73
C GLU A 297 25.30 14.39 -4.42
N ARG A 298 24.21 14.49 -3.65
CA ARG A 298 22.90 14.83 -4.19
C ARG A 298 22.89 16.23 -4.81
N LEU A 299 23.54 17.20 -4.16
CA LEU A 299 23.66 18.56 -4.72
C LEU A 299 24.42 18.54 -6.04
N LEU A 300 25.58 17.86 -6.07
CA LEU A 300 26.41 17.78 -7.28
C LEU A 300 25.67 17.06 -8.40
N TYR A 301 25.12 15.87 -8.17
CA TYR A 301 24.37 15.15 -9.21
C TYR A 301 23.16 15.92 -9.71
N CYS A 302 22.41 16.62 -8.83
CA CYS A 302 21.27 17.42 -9.28
C CYS A 302 21.73 18.61 -10.14
N ALA A 303 22.87 19.21 -9.81
CA ALA A 303 23.46 20.27 -10.62
C ALA A 303 23.86 19.75 -12.00
N LEU A 304 24.68 18.69 -12.05
CA LEU A 304 25.22 18.15 -13.30
C LEU A 304 24.13 17.56 -14.20
N ILE A 305 23.23 16.74 -13.66
CA ILE A 305 22.10 16.19 -14.43
C ILE A 305 21.16 17.31 -14.88
N GLY A 306 20.94 18.33 -14.05
CA GLY A 306 20.17 19.50 -14.43
C GLY A 306 20.80 20.27 -15.58
N TYR A 307 22.11 20.50 -15.54
CA TYR A 307 22.84 21.15 -16.64
C TYR A 307 22.70 20.32 -17.92
N ILE A 308 23.00 19.02 -17.85
CA ILE A 308 22.91 18.13 -19.03
C ILE A 308 21.50 18.11 -19.61
N TYR A 309 20.47 18.05 -18.77
CA TYR A 309 19.08 18.00 -19.24
C TYR A 309 18.60 19.30 -19.90
N TYR A 310 18.96 20.46 -19.33
CA TYR A 310 18.46 21.76 -19.82
C TYR A 310 19.34 22.36 -20.93
N GLU A 311 20.66 22.18 -20.86
CA GLU A 311 21.62 22.88 -21.72
C GLU A 311 22.30 21.99 -22.77
N ALA A 312 22.48 20.69 -22.49
CA ALA A 312 23.19 19.82 -23.42
C ALA A 312 22.28 19.34 -24.57
N PRO A 313 22.84 19.15 -25.79
CA PRO A 313 22.13 18.55 -26.92
C PRO A 313 21.54 17.17 -26.56
N GLU A 314 20.42 16.79 -27.19
CA GLU A 314 19.68 15.56 -26.86
C GLU A 314 20.56 14.29 -26.96
N GLU A 315 21.49 14.24 -27.91
CA GLU A 315 22.46 13.18 -28.10
C GLU A 315 23.48 13.05 -26.96
N GLU A 316 23.76 14.13 -26.23
CA GLU A 316 24.67 14.18 -25.09
C GLU A 316 23.96 13.97 -23.74
N GLN A 317 22.62 13.84 -23.74
CA GLN A 317 21.87 13.63 -22.50
C GLN A 317 21.96 12.18 -22.04
N ASN A 318 23.10 11.76 -21.49
CA ASN A 318 23.35 10.38 -21.08
C ASN A 318 24.37 10.29 -19.92
N PHE A 319 24.58 9.08 -19.39
CA PHE A 319 25.52 8.85 -18.28
C PHE A 319 26.98 9.05 -18.64
N SER A 320 27.35 8.87 -19.91
CA SER A 320 28.73 9.12 -20.35
C SER A 320 29.06 10.59 -20.17
N THR A 321 28.18 11.49 -20.58
CA THR A 321 28.35 12.94 -20.35
C THR A 321 28.39 13.27 -18.87
N LEU A 322 27.54 12.64 -18.04
CA LEU A 322 27.59 12.83 -16.58
C LEU A 322 28.95 12.44 -15.98
N LEU A 323 29.55 11.33 -16.44
CA LEU A 323 30.89 10.93 -16.04
C LEU A 323 31.96 11.94 -16.48
N GLU A 324 31.89 12.42 -17.72
CA GLU A 324 32.84 13.42 -18.23
C GLU A 324 32.75 14.73 -17.43
N PHE A 325 31.55 15.18 -17.06
CA PHE A 325 31.38 16.34 -16.16
C PHE A 325 32.03 16.11 -14.79
N ILE A 326 31.91 14.92 -14.21
CA ILE A 326 32.55 14.60 -12.92
C ILE A 326 34.06 14.58 -13.06
N ASN A 327 34.59 14.01 -14.14
CA ASN A 327 36.02 13.97 -14.42
C ASN A 327 36.60 15.37 -14.69
N ALA A 328 35.82 16.25 -15.32
CA ALA A 328 36.20 17.63 -15.61
C ALA A 328 36.01 18.58 -14.40
N SER A 329 35.35 18.13 -13.33
CA SER A 329 35.12 18.93 -12.12
C SER A 329 36.32 18.89 -11.16
N GLU A 330 37.55 19.09 -11.64
CA GLU A 330 38.76 19.02 -10.79
C GLU A 330 38.69 20.00 -9.61
N ALA A 331 39.05 19.53 -8.41
CA ALA A 331 39.17 20.36 -7.21
C ALA A 331 40.61 20.33 -6.65
N ARG A 332 41.16 21.51 -6.36
CA ARG A 332 42.48 21.68 -5.73
C ARG A 332 42.33 21.96 -4.24
N GLU A 333 43.18 21.35 -3.41
CA GLU A 333 43.08 21.47 -1.95
C GLU A 333 43.63 22.81 -1.45
N ASP A 334 44.67 23.34 -2.10
CA ASP A 334 45.42 24.51 -1.64
C ASP A 334 45.12 25.79 -2.45
N ASP A 335 44.16 25.73 -3.38
CA ASP A 335 43.82 26.82 -4.29
C ASP A 335 42.30 26.92 -4.44
N GLU A 336 41.67 27.76 -3.60
CA GLU A 336 40.22 27.99 -3.63
C GLU A 336 39.77 28.89 -4.79
N GLU A 337 40.70 29.62 -5.43
CA GLU A 337 40.40 30.45 -6.60
C GLU A 337 40.47 29.65 -7.91
N PHE A 338 40.97 28.42 -7.85
CA PHE A 338 41.02 27.52 -9.01
C PHE A 338 39.60 27.28 -9.57
N LYS A 339 39.48 27.50 -10.88
CA LYS A 339 38.28 27.19 -11.65
C LYS A 339 38.59 26.06 -12.62
N ASN A 340 37.75 25.04 -12.60
CA ASN A 340 37.77 23.99 -13.61
C ASN A 340 36.81 24.31 -14.77
N ALA A 341 36.80 23.48 -15.82
CA ALA A 341 35.95 23.70 -16.98
C ALA A 341 34.46 23.70 -16.63
N VAL A 342 34.03 22.89 -15.65
CA VAL A 342 32.64 22.85 -15.20
C VAL A 342 32.27 24.12 -14.44
N ASP A 343 33.17 24.66 -13.63
CA ASP A 343 32.97 25.96 -12.96
C ASP A 343 32.70 27.07 -13.98
N GLU A 344 33.48 27.14 -15.06
CA GLU A 344 33.28 28.12 -16.13
C GLU A 344 31.92 27.97 -16.82
N LEU A 345 31.48 26.73 -17.12
CA LEU A 345 30.15 26.46 -17.70
C LEU A 345 29.02 26.94 -16.78
N PHE A 346 29.13 26.67 -15.47
CA PHE A 346 28.11 27.09 -14.51
C PHE A 346 28.13 28.60 -14.26
N GLU A 347 29.27 29.28 -14.35
CA GLU A 347 29.38 30.74 -14.28
C GLU A 347 28.75 31.41 -15.50
N GLU A 348 28.97 30.87 -16.70
CA GLU A 348 28.33 31.35 -17.93
C GLU A 348 26.81 31.18 -17.85
N LEU A 349 26.34 30.00 -17.44
CA LEU A 349 24.91 29.73 -17.25
C LEU A 349 24.31 30.64 -16.17
N GLU A 350 25.04 30.90 -15.08
CA GLU A 350 24.59 31.84 -14.05
C GLU A 350 24.46 33.27 -14.57
N ALA A 351 25.39 33.72 -15.41
CA ALA A 351 25.36 35.06 -15.99
C ALA A 351 24.12 35.26 -16.90
N GLN A 352 23.69 34.19 -17.59
CA GLN A 352 22.52 34.19 -18.44
C GLN A 352 21.22 34.01 -17.64
N GLU A 353 21.18 33.00 -16.77
CA GLU A 353 20.00 32.61 -15.98
C GLU A 353 20.35 32.35 -14.49
N PRO A 354 20.42 33.40 -13.65
CA PRO A 354 20.85 33.28 -12.25
C PRO A 354 19.96 32.36 -11.38
N GLU A 355 18.68 32.24 -11.73
CA GLU A 355 17.69 31.41 -11.02
C GLU A 355 17.57 29.98 -11.56
N HIS A 356 18.42 29.60 -12.54
CA HIS A 356 18.41 28.27 -13.13
C HIS A 356 18.62 27.17 -12.08
N PHE A 357 17.84 26.08 -12.18
CA PHE A 357 17.85 25.01 -11.17
C PHE A 357 19.25 24.43 -10.95
N ALA A 358 19.97 24.13 -12.05
CA ALA A 358 21.30 23.56 -12.00
C ALA A 358 22.29 24.48 -11.26
N VAL A 359 22.29 25.78 -11.59
CA VAL A 359 23.13 26.81 -10.97
C VAL A 359 22.88 26.87 -9.46
N ARG A 360 21.61 26.86 -9.04
CA ARG A 360 21.25 26.92 -7.62
C ARG A 360 21.71 25.71 -6.82
N GLN A 361 21.78 24.52 -7.44
CA GLN A 361 22.34 23.34 -6.79
C GLN A 361 23.87 23.39 -6.77
N TYR A 362 24.49 23.81 -7.88
CA TYR A 362 25.95 23.90 -8.00
C TYR A 362 26.55 24.89 -7.01
N LYS A 363 25.95 26.08 -6.84
CA LYS A 363 26.36 27.07 -5.83
C LYS A 363 26.40 26.48 -4.43
N LYS A 364 25.43 25.64 -4.06
CA LYS A 364 25.40 24.99 -2.74
C LYS A 364 26.51 23.95 -2.60
N TYR A 365 26.85 23.24 -3.68
CA TYR A 365 28.00 22.34 -3.71
C TYR A 365 29.33 23.10 -3.55
N LYS A 366 29.50 24.24 -4.25
CA LYS A 366 30.70 25.10 -4.17
C LYS A 366 30.92 25.77 -2.80
N LEU A 367 29.99 25.65 -1.85
CA LEU A 367 30.23 26.01 -0.45
C LEU A 367 31.18 25.03 0.27
N ALA A 368 31.45 23.85 -0.31
CA ALA A 368 32.40 22.91 0.24
C ALA A 368 33.84 23.37 -0.04
N ALA A 369 34.70 23.36 0.99
CA ALA A 369 36.13 23.62 0.84
C ALA A 369 36.81 22.62 -0.12
N GLY A 370 37.92 23.00 -0.75
CA GLY A 370 38.58 22.22 -1.81
C GLY A 370 38.83 20.74 -1.44
N LYS A 371 39.33 20.47 -0.22
CA LYS A 371 39.52 19.10 0.29
C LYS A 371 38.22 18.31 0.40
N THR A 372 37.14 18.95 0.84
CA THR A 372 35.81 18.33 0.93
C THR A 372 35.21 18.12 -0.46
N ALA A 373 35.32 19.10 -1.36
CA ALA A 373 34.88 19.00 -2.75
C ALA A 373 35.52 17.82 -3.47
N LYS A 374 36.85 17.66 -3.32
CA LYS A 374 37.61 16.52 -3.85
C LYS A 374 37.11 15.17 -3.30
N SER A 375 36.82 15.09 -2.00
CA SER A 375 36.26 13.88 -1.40
C SER A 375 34.85 13.57 -1.91
N ILE A 376 34.01 14.58 -2.16
CA ILE A 376 32.68 14.42 -2.77
C ILE A 376 32.80 13.87 -4.20
N LEU A 377 33.73 14.41 -4.99
CA LEU A 377 33.97 14.00 -6.38
C LEU A 377 34.43 12.54 -6.46
N ILE A 378 35.38 12.14 -5.61
CA ILE A 378 35.81 10.74 -5.50
C ILE A 378 34.63 9.83 -5.17
N SER A 379 33.76 10.26 -4.25
CA SER A 379 32.57 9.48 -3.87
C SER A 379 31.55 9.36 -5.01
N CYS A 380 31.33 10.44 -5.77
CA CYS A 380 30.47 10.41 -6.96
C CYS A 380 31.06 9.50 -8.05
N GLY A 381 32.34 9.68 -8.38
CA GLY A 381 33.04 8.86 -9.36
C GLY A 381 33.00 7.38 -9.00
N ALA A 382 33.23 7.01 -7.73
CA ALA A 382 33.16 5.62 -7.28
C ALA A 382 31.77 4.98 -7.48
N ARG A 383 30.68 5.74 -7.33
CA ARG A 383 29.32 5.24 -7.56
C ARG A 383 29.00 5.02 -9.03
N LEU A 384 29.57 5.84 -9.91
CA LEU A 384 29.37 5.74 -11.35
C LEU A 384 30.46 4.90 -12.04
N ALA A 385 31.44 4.38 -11.31
CA ALA A 385 32.49 3.50 -11.84
C ALA A 385 31.99 2.33 -12.70
N PRO A 386 30.81 1.70 -12.44
CA PRO A 386 30.27 0.69 -13.36
C PRO A 386 30.07 1.22 -14.80
N PHE A 387 29.79 2.51 -14.96
CA PHE A 387 29.67 3.18 -16.26
C PHE A 387 31.03 3.46 -16.92
N ASP A 388 32.17 3.14 -16.32
CA ASP A 388 33.43 3.12 -17.06
C ASP A 388 33.49 1.93 -18.04
N ILE A 389 32.64 0.92 -17.86
CA ILE A 389 32.52 -0.22 -18.78
C ILE A 389 31.88 0.25 -20.08
N ALA A 390 32.61 0.11 -21.19
CA ALA A 390 32.17 0.56 -22.53
C ALA A 390 30.82 -0.02 -22.93
N GLU A 391 30.56 -1.29 -22.61
CA GLU A 391 29.30 -1.96 -22.94
C GLU A 391 28.11 -1.38 -22.16
N LEU A 392 28.33 -0.90 -20.93
CA LEU A 392 27.29 -0.24 -20.14
C LEU A 392 27.05 1.21 -20.61
N ARG A 393 28.10 1.91 -21.02
CA ARG A 393 27.97 3.24 -21.65
C ARG A 393 27.15 3.15 -22.93
N GLU A 394 27.48 2.18 -23.78
CA GLU A 394 26.74 1.93 -25.00
C GLU A 394 25.27 1.66 -24.67
N LEU A 395 24.97 0.72 -23.76
CA LEU A 395 23.60 0.40 -23.34
C LEU A 395 22.77 1.64 -22.93
N THR A 396 23.41 2.64 -22.33
CA THR A 396 22.74 3.82 -21.76
C THR A 396 22.89 5.10 -22.56
N SER A 397 23.43 5.02 -23.78
CA SER A 397 23.68 6.17 -24.65
C SER A 397 22.39 6.78 -25.22
N TYR A 398 21.46 5.95 -25.71
CA TYR A 398 20.14 6.36 -26.20
C TYR A 398 19.04 5.42 -25.68
N ASP A 399 17.78 5.74 -25.95
CA ASP A 399 16.65 4.93 -25.51
C ASP A 399 15.93 4.24 -26.67
N GLU A 400 15.67 2.95 -26.49
CA GLU A 400 14.77 2.17 -27.33
C GLU A 400 13.64 1.53 -26.52
N MET A 401 13.59 1.74 -25.21
CA MET A 401 12.65 1.03 -24.32
C MET A 401 11.24 1.59 -24.38
N GLU A 402 11.08 2.91 -24.62
CA GLU A 402 9.77 3.58 -24.66
C GLU A 402 8.91 3.26 -23.41
N LEU A 403 9.47 3.38 -22.20
CA LEU A 403 8.84 2.91 -20.96
C LEU A 403 7.45 3.52 -20.70
N ASP A 404 7.26 4.78 -21.08
CA ASP A 404 6.00 5.51 -20.99
C ASP A 404 4.90 4.95 -21.90
N MET A 405 5.29 4.31 -23.00
CA MET A 405 4.36 3.75 -23.99
C MET A 405 3.83 2.36 -23.62
N LEU A 406 4.33 1.72 -22.57
CA LEU A 406 3.85 0.39 -22.14
C LEU A 406 2.35 0.39 -21.78
N GLY A 407 1.82 1.52 -21.32
CA GLY A 407 0.39 1.70 -21.03
C GLY A 407 -0.46 2.12 -22.23
N ASP A 408 0.18 2.61 -23.31
CA ASP A 408 -0.49 3.17 -24.50
C ASP A 408 -0.62 2.17 -25.64
N GLN A 409 0.29 1.19 -25.70
CA GLN A 409 0.34 0.17 -26.73
C GLN A 409 0.67 -1.20 -26.16
N ARG A 410 0.32 -2.24 -26.93
CA ARG A 410 0.51 -3.63 -26.54
C ARG A 410 2.00 -4.02 -26.57
N THR A 411 2.63 -4.03 -25.41
CA THR A 411 4.08 -4.25 -25.26
C THR A 411 4.37 -5.41 -24.29
N ALA A 412 5.34 -6.25 -24.62
CA ALA A 412 5.91 -7.25 -23.73
C ALA A 412 7.40 -6.95 -23.55
N MET A 413 7.75 -6.46 -22.37
CA MET A 413 9.11 -6.14 -21.98
C MET A 413 9.71 -7.27 -21.16
N PHE A 414 10.93 -7.66 -21.49
CA PHE A 414 11.71 -8.67 -20.79
C PHE A 414 12.92 -8.02 -20.14
N VAL A 415 13.11 -8.29 -18.85
CA VAL A 415 14.23 -7.81 -18.05
C VAL A 415 15.05 -9.01 -17.66
N ILE A 416 16.11 -9.27 -18.41
CA ILE A 416 16.99 -10.41 -18.23
C ILE A 416 18.11 -9.99 -17.28
N ILE A 417 18.15 -10.64 -16.12
CA ILE A 417 19.10 -10.38 -15.03
C ILE A 417 19.81 -11.69 -14.66
N SER A 418 20.95 -11.61 -13.99
CA SER A 418 21.57 -12.83 -13.43
C SER A 418 20.89 -13.23 -12.12
N ASP A 419 20.70 -14.53 -11.89
CA ASP A 419 20.23 -15.10 -10.62
C ASP A 419 21.36 -15.24 -9.58
N THR A 420 22.62 -15.09 -9.99
CA THR A 420 23.80 -15.27 -9.14
C THR A 420 24.68 -14.02 -8.98
N ASP A 421 24.48 -13.01 -9.82
CA ASP A 421 25.33 -11.81 -9.87
C ASP A 421 24.45 -10.55 -9.87
N ASP A 422 24.66 -9.69 -8.88
CA ASP A 422 23.88 -8.48 -8.66
C ASP A 422 24.56 -7.20 -9.18
N THR A 423 25.75 -7.31 -9.80
CA THR A 423 26.60 -6.19 -10.22
C THR A 423 25.83 -5.10 -10.99
N PHE A 424 24.92 -5.48 -11.90
CA PHE A 424 24.16 -4.55 -12.75
C PHE A 424 22.68 -4.38 -12.36
N ASN A 425 22.26 -4.90 -11.20
CA ASN A 425 20.87 -4.80 -10.75
C ASN A 425 20.44 -3.35 -10.49
N PHE A 426 21.38 -2.44 -10.24
CA PHE A 426 21.08 -1.02 -10.07
C PHE A 426 20.45 -0.39 -11.32
N ILE A 427 20.84 -0.80 -12.53
CA ILE A 427 20.26 -0.32 -13.80
C ILE A 427 18.78 -0.71 -13.87
N VAL A 428 18.49 -1.97 -13.53
CA VAL A 428 17.14 -2.52 -13.51
C VAL A 428 16.28 -1.81 -12.46
N ALA A 429 16.84 -1.48 -11.30
CA ALA A 429 16.15 -0.72 -10.26
C ALA A 429 15.84 0.73 -10.70
N ILE A 430 16.76 1.39 -11.39
CA ILE A 430 16.51 2.72 -11.99
C ILE A 430 15.36 2.62 -13.01
N MET A 431 15.43 1.63 -13.91
CA MET A 431 14.41 1.37 -14.92
C MET A 431 13.04 1.14 -14.29
N TYR A 432 12.91 0.24 -13.31
CA TYR A 432 11.63 -0.02 -12.66
C TYR A 432 11.08 1.22 -11.96
N THR A 433 11.93 1.99 -11.28
CA THR A 433 11.50 3.22 -10.62
C THR A 433 10.93 4.23 -11.62
N GLN A 434 11.61 4.43 -12.76
CA GLN A 434 11.12 5.31 -13.81
C GLN A 434 9.84 4.77 -14.45
N LEU A 435 9.81 3.48 -14.80
CA LEU A 435 8.63 2.82 -15.36
C LEU A 435 7.39 3.05 -14.49
N PHE A 436 7.46 2.81 -13.18
CA PHE A 436 6.29 2.99 -12.32
C PHE A 436 5.82 4.44 -12.25
N ASN A 437 6.74 5.39 -12.13
CA ASN A 437 6.38 6.81 -12.10
C ASN A 437 5.73 7.23 -13.42
N LEU A 438 6.35 6.89 -14.56
CA LEU A 438 5.83 7.21 -15.89
C LEU A 438 4.44 6.63 -16.12
N LEU A 439 4.20 5.37 -15.72
CA LEU A 439 2.90 4.73 -15.88
C LEU A 439 1.81 5.39 -15.02
N CYS A 440 2.15 5.84 -13.80
CA CYS A 440 1.23 6.58 -12.95
C CYS A 440 0.91 7.96 -13.53
N ASP A 441 1.94 8.74 -13.88
CA ASP A 441 1.80 10.08 -14.46
C ASP A 441 1.00 10.00 -15.78
N ARG A 442 1.30 9.02 -16.64
CA ARG A 442 0.57 8.77 -17.88
C ARG A 442 -0.88 8.39 -17.63
N ALA A 443 -1.17 7.60 -16.60
CA ALA A 443 -2.54 7.24 -16.25
C ALA A 443 -3.34 8.47 -15.81
N ASP A 444 -2.78 9.29 -14.92
CA ASP A 444 -3.45 10.42 -14.30
C ASP A 444 -3.60 11.61 -15.27
N ASP A 445 -2.52 12.00 -15.94
CA ASP A 445 -2.47 13.24 -16.72
C ASP A 445 -2.98 13.08 -18.16
N VAL A 446 -2.82 11.89 -18.77
CA VAL A 446 -3.18 11.66 -20.18
C VAL A 446 -4.50 10.90 -20.34
N HIS A 447 -4.76 9.91 -19.49
CA HIS A 447 -5.92 9.01 -19.64
C HIS A 447 -6.99 9.14 -18.54
N GLY A 448 -6.89 10.14 -17.67
CA GLY A 448 -7.91 10.44 -16.67
C GLY A 448 -8.04 9.38 -15.57
N GLY A 449 -6.92 8.82 -15.14
CA GLY A 449 -6.79 7.88 -14.01
C GLY A 449 -6.75 6.41 -14.41
N ARG A 450 -6.63 6.05 -15.69
CA ARG A 450 -6.49 4.64 -16.13
C ARG A 450 -5.83 4.50 -17.49
N LEU A 451 -4.77 3.68 -17.55
CA LEU A 451 -4.13 3.31 -18.81
C LEU A 451 -5.05 2.47 -19.74
N PRO A 452 -5.03 2.72 -21.05
CA PRO A 452 -5.72 1.90 -22.05
C PRO A 452 -5.28 0.44 -22.02
N TYR A 453 -3.97 0.20 -21.89
CA TYR A 453 -3.38 -1.11 -21.67
C TYR A 453 -3.00 -1.27 -20.20
N HIS A 454 -3.56 -2.28 -19.55
CA HIS A 454 -3.17 -2.62 -18.18
C HIS A 454 -1.76 -3.21 -18.19
N VAL A 455 -0.81 -2.60 -17.49
CA VAL A 455 0.55 -3.13 -17.39
C VAL A 455 0.63 -4.15 -16.27
N ARG A 456 1.01 -5.38 -16.60
CA ARG A 456 1.15 -6.48 -15.64
C ARG A 456 2.61 -6.88 -15.51
N LEU A 457 3.12 -6.77 -14.29
CA LEU A 457 4.48 -7.16 -13.96
C LEU A 457 4.50 -8.60 -13.45
N LEU A 458 5.23 -9.46 -14.15
CA LEU A 458 5.49 -10.85 -13.77
C LEU A 458 6.95 -10.94 -13.33
N LEU A 459 7.18 -10.64 -12.06
CA LEU A 459 8.51 -10.50 -11.48
C LEU A 459 8.95 -11.84 -10.89
N ASP A 460 9.52 -12.71 -11.72
CA ASP A 460 10.16 -13.93 -11.22
C ASP A 460 11.37 -13.55 -10.36
N GLU A 461 11.57 -14.26 -9.26
CA GLU A 461 12.61 -13.97 -8.25
C GLU A 461 12.62 -12.52 -7.73
N PHE A 462 11.45 -11.93 -7.45
CA PHE A 462 11.29 -10.56 -6.97
C PHE A 462 12.29 -10.11 -5.88
N ALA A 463 12.67 -11.00 -4.95
CA ALA A 463 13.61 -10.69 -3.87
C ALA A 463 15.05 -10.39 -4.35
N ASN A 464 15.47 -10.95 -5.49
CA ASN A 464 16.80 -10.78 -6.06
C ASN A 464 16.88 -9.54 -6.98
N SER A 465 15.75 -9.17 -7.59
CA SER A 465 15.72 -8.23 -8.72
C SER A 465 15.31 -6.80 -8.35
N VAL A 466 14.73 -6.61 -7.17
CA VAL A 466 14.02 -5.37 -6.81
C VAL A 466 14.54 -4.85 -5.48
N THR A 467 15.18 -3.69 -5.51
CA THR A 467 15.67 -3.02 -4.30
C THR A 467 14.52 -2.40 -3.50
N ARG A 468 14.74 -2.19 -2.19
CA ARG A 468 13.74 -1.62 -1.27
C ARG A 468 13.18 -0.27 -1.72
N SER A 469 13.96 0.54 -2.45
CA SER A 469 13.51 1.83 -3.00
C SER A 469 12.44 1.63 -4.06
N THR A 470 12.62 0.65 -4.94
CA THR A 470 11.67 0.31 -6.02
C THR A 470 10.32 -0.13 -5.45
N VAL A 471 10.33 -0.98 -4.41
CA VAL A 471 9.13 -1.52 -3.74
C VAL A 471 8.23 -0.41 -3.16
N LYS A 472 8.83 0.65 -2.58
CA LYS A 472 8.09 1.79 -2.03
C LYS A 472 7.38 2.62 -3.10
N THR A 473 8.00 2.80 -4.28
CA THR A 473 7.43 3.53 -5.41
C THR A 473 6.19 2.84 -5.98
N VAL A 474 6.11 1.50 -5.90
CA VAL A 474 4.94 0.72 -6.37
C VAL A 474 3.78 0.66 -5.36
N GLY A 475 3.83 1.44 -4.27
CA GLY A 475 2.83 1.40 -3.22
C GLY A 475 2.88 0.14 -2.33
N ILE A 476 3.90 -0.72 -2.52
CA ILE A 476 4.24 -1.76 -1.54
C ILE A 476 5.02 -1.05 -0.41
N THR A 477 4.28 -0.34 0.41
CA THR A 477 4.81 0.29 1.63
C THR A 477 4.76 -0.73 2.75
N ASP A 478 5.62 -0.58 3.77
CA ASP A 478 5.58 -1.41 4.99
C ASP A 478 4.19 -1.42 5.67
N LYS A 479 3.29 -0.49 5.30
CA LYS A 479 1.90 -0.39 5.76
C LYS A 479 0.90 -1.25 4.96
N ALA A 480 1.29 -1.83 3.83
CA ALA A 480 0.41 -2.67 3.01
C ALA A 480 0.30 -4.13 3.51
N VAL A 481 1.04 -4.48 4.57
CA VAL A 481 1.06 -5.82 5.20
C VAL A 481 0.49 -5.78 6.64
N ALA A 482 -0.33 -4.77 6.99
CA ALA A 482 -1.02 -4.70 8.27
C ALA A 482 -2.50 -5.08 8.14
#